data_AF-A0A2V9PQ84-F1
#
_entry.id   AF-A0A2V9PQ84-F1
#
_cell.length_a   1.000
_cell.length_b   1.000
_cell.length_c   1.000
_cell.angle_alpha   90.00
_cell.angle_beta   90.00
_cell.angle_gamma   90.00
#
_symmetry.space_group_name_H-M   'P 1'
#
loop_
_entity.id
_entity.type
_entity.pdbx_description
1 polymer ?
#
loop_
_entity_poly.entity_id
_entity_poly.type
_entity_poly.pdbx_seq_one_letter_code
_entity_poly.pdbx_strand_id
1 'polypeptide(L)'
;MVRSLFRLRSVYYLLAVYRYSREDLIRILRLNSRQLAAWERAGLLASAESYTFFDLLQVKKVRDLCARQVRPVEIRQSLAALQKQAAGMENPLLEASAFSAGHHRVGFRHDGKLLEPIAGQFMFDFSPREKVIASVPVTRGSTAPDQPVPIDVAEMFARGVALEEDPRNQLQAIAAYERVLELDPEHAAAHINLGTLYYN
;
A
#
# COMPACT_ATOMS: atom_id res chain seq x y z
N MET A 1 -15.32 50.70 7.79
CA MET A 1 -15.41 49.70 6.70
C MET A 1 -15.08 48.35 7.30
N VAL A 2 -16.11 47.64 7.77
CA VAL A 2 -16.06 46.32 8.41
C VAL A 2 -16.91 45.41 7.55
N ARG A 3 -16.37 44.27 7.07
CA ARG A 3 -17.11 43.01 6.88
C ARG A 3 -16.22 41.90 6.30
N SER A 4 -16.33 40.74 6.96
CA SER A 4 -16.14 39.39 6.41
C SER A 4 -14.76 38.71 6.55
N LEU A 5 -14.24 38.68 7.78
CA LEU A 5 -13.77 37.42 8.36
C LEU A 5 -15.01 36.52 8.61
N PHE A 6 -14.85 35.19 8.56
CA PHE A 6 -15.86 34.13 8.73
C PHE A 6 -16.49 33.56 7.45
N ARG A 7 -15.72 32.85 6.60
CA ARG A 7 -16.32 31.73 5.83
C ARG A 7 -15.41 30.62 5.31
N LEU A 8 -14.27 30.35 5.96
CA LEU A 8 -13.49 29.13 5.68
C LEU A 8 -13.17 28.27 6.93
N ARG A 9 -13.75 28.62 8.09
CA ARG A 9 -13.66 27.81 9.32
C ARG A 9 -14.78 26.77 9.47
N SER A 10 -15.56 26.50 8.42
CA SER A 10 -16.84 25.79 8.53
C SER A 10 -17.02 24.62 7.55
N VAL A 11 -15.98 23.78 7.38
CA VAL A 11 -16.15 22.40 6.84
C VAL A 11 -15.51 21.34 7.75
N TYR A 12 -14.81 21.73 8.82
CA TYR A 12 -14.21 20.81 9.80
C TYR A 12 -15.14 20.42 10.97
N TYR A 13 -16.46 20.48 10.78
CA TYR A 13 -17.39 20.07 11.83
C TYR A 13 -17.74 18.58 11.68
N LEU A 14 -17.34 17.80 12.69
CA LEU A 14 -17.94 16.53 13.12
C LEU A 14 -17.63 15.24 12.32
N LEU A 15 -16.35 14.98 12.04
CA LEU A 15 -15.87 13.60 12.15
C LEU A 15 -15.22 13.48 13.51
N ALA A 16 -15.78 12.66 14.40
CA ALA A 16 -15.00 12.12 15.50
C ALA A 16 -13.85 11.35 14.85
N VAL A 17 -12.71 12.03 14.63
CA VAL A 17 -11.50 11.41 14.13
C VAL A 17 -11.15 10.38 15.19
N TYR A 18 -11.40 9.11 14.92
CA TYR A 18 -11.10 8.04 15.84
C TYR A 18 -9.64 8.16 16.24
N ARG A 19 -9.43 8.55 17.50
CA ARG A 19 -8.12 8.67 18.11
C ARG A 19 -7.83 7.37 18.83
N TYR A 20 -6.64 6.83 18.59
CA TYR A 20 -6.15 5.64 19.28
C TYR A 20 -5.28 6.07 20.45
N SER A 21 -5.48 5.42 21.59
CA SER A 21 -4.56 5.53 22.73
C SER A 21 -3.29 4.71 22.50
N ARG A 22 -2.27 4.92 23.32
CA ARG A 22 -1.08 4.05 23.34
C ARG A 22 -1.47 2.59 23.60
N GLU A 23 -2.42 2.38 24.50
CA GLU A 23 -2.98 1.08 24.86
C GLU A 23 -3.66 0.42 23.66
N ASP A 24 -4.36 1.19 22.82
CA ASP A 24 -4.95 0.69 21.58
C ASP A 24 -3.89 0.22 20.58
N LEU A 25 -2.83 0.99 20.37
CA LEU A 25 -1.71 0.58 19.51
C LEU A 25 -1.11 -0.75 19.98
N ILE A 26 -0.83 -0.87 21.27
CA ILE A 26 -0.28 -2.09 21.89
C ILE A 26 -1.21 -3.28 21.67
N ARG A 27 -2.51 -3.10 21.91
CA ARG A 27 -3.53 -4.15 21.81
C ARG A 27 -3.79 -4.57 20.36
N ILE A 28 -4.07 -3.61 19.47
CA ILE A 28 -4.43 -3.85 18.06
C ILE A 28 -3.26 -4.46 17.30
N LEU A 29 -2.05 -3.93 17.51
CA LEU A 29 -0.86 -4.37 16.77
C LEU A 29 -0.12 -5.51 17.46
N ARG A 30 -0.59 -5.97 18.62
CA ARG A 30 0.01 -7.05 19.45
C ARG A 30 1.47 -6.76 19.79
N LEU A 31 1.74 -5.54 20.19
CA LEU A 31 3.06 -5.08 20.62
C LEU A 31 3.19 -5.20 22.14
N ASN A 32 4.40 -5.01 22.66
CA ASN A 32 4.59 -4.69 24.08
C ASN A 32 5.03 -3.23 24.27
N SER A 33 4.79 -2.68 25.45
CA SER A 33 5.10 -1.26 25.76
C SER A 33 6.57 -0.91 25.57
N ARG A 34 7.49 -1.87 25.79
CA ARG A 34 8.93 -1.68 25.61
C ARG A 34 9.32 -1.55 24.14
N GLN A 35 8.69 -2.33 23.25
CA GLN A 35 8.90 -2.26 21.81
C GLN A 35 8.46 -0.90 21.26
N LEU A 36 7.26 -0.45 21.62
CA LEU A 36 6.75 0.85 21.19
C LEU A 36 7.66 1.99 21.68
N ALA A 37 8.05 1.97 22.96
CA ALA A 37 8.99 2.94 23.53
C ALA A 37 10.38 2.89 22.87
N ALA A 38 10.86 1.72 22.46
CA ALA A 38 12.11 1.59 21.75
C ALA A 38 12.07 2.22 20.36
N TRP A 39 10.94 2.09 19.65
CA TRP A 39 10.76 2.69 18.34
C TRP A 39 10.57 4.21 18.39
N GLU A 40 9.90 4.73 19.43
CA GLU A 40 9.83 6.18 19.71
C GLU A 40 11.22 6.76 19.97
N ARG A 41 12.01 6.12 20.84
CA ARG A 41 13.40 6.54 21.10
C ARG A 41 14.30 6.42 19.87
N ALA A 42 14.01 5.47 18.98
CA ALA A 42 14.69 5.34 17.70
C ALA A 42 14.22 6.37 16.66
N GLY A 43 13.23 7.22 16.96
CA GLY A 43 12.73 8.25 16.05
C GLY A 43 11.96 7.68 14.85
N LEU A 44 11.40 6.47 14.96
CA LEU A 44 10.56 5.87 13.93
C LEU A 44 9.11 6.34 13.99
N LEU A 45 8.69 6.84 15.16
CA LEU A 45 7.39 7.44 15.41
C LEU A 45 7.55 8.54 16.47
N ALA A 46 6.70 9.57 16.37
CA ALA A 46 6.57 10.57 17.42
C ALA A 46 5.76 10.01 18.59
N SER A 47 6.20 10.29 19.82
CA SER A 47 5.39 10.02 21.00
C SER A 47 4.26 11.05 21.08
N ALA A 48 3.03 10.57 21.17
CA ALA A 48 1.84 11.42 21.30
C ALA A 48 0.86 10.84 22.34
N GLU A 49 0.03 11.71 22.92
CA GLU A 49 -1.08 11.30 23.79
C GLU A 49 -2.20 10.59 23.03
N SER A 50 -2.33 10.88 21.74
CA SER A 50 -3.30 10.24 20.85
C SER A 50 -2.73 10.07 19.44
N TYR A 51 -3.14 9.00 18.79
CA TYR A 51 -2.69 8.59 17.47
C TYR A 51 -3.85 8.59 16.46
N THR A 52 -3.55 8.89 15.22
CA THR A 52 -4.47 8.76 14.08
C THR A 52 -4.43 7.34 13.50
N PHE A 53 -5.32 7.05 12.56
CA PHE A 53 -5.24 5.82 11.77
C PHE A 53 -3.94 5.73 10.95
N PHE A 54 -3.41 6.86 10.46
CA PHE A 54 -2.16 6.88 9.71
C PHE A 54 -0.97 6.51 10.59
N ASP A 55 -0.96 6.97 11.85
CA ASP A 55 0.04 6.56 12.84
C ASP A 55 -0.07 5.05 13.13
N LEU A 56 -1.29 4.52 13.27
CA LEU A 56 -1.50 3.07 13.45
C LEU A 56 -0.93 2.27 12.26
N LEU A 57 -1.15 2.74 11.03
CA LEU A 57 -0.61 2.10 9.82
C LEU A 57 0.92 2.20 9.76
N GLN A 58 1.49 3.34 10.15
CA GLN A 58 2.93 3.53 10.23
C GLN A 58 3.56 2.56 11.24
N VAL A 59 2.99 2.43 12.44
CA VAL A 59 3.46 1.50 13.47
C VAL A 59 3.31 0.05 13.02
N LYS A 60 2.23 -0.29 12.30
CA LYS A 60 2.04 -1.61 11.67
C LYS A 60 3.17 -1.91 10.67
N LYS A 61 3.51 -0.96 9.78
CA LYS A 61 4.60 -1.12 8.81
C LYS A 61 5.96 -1.34 9.49
N VAL A 62 6.27 -0.56 10.52
CA VAL A 62 7.50 -0.73 11.32
C VAL A 62 7.55 -2.12 11.96
N ARG A 63 6.44 -2.57 12.57
CA ARG A 63 6.33 -3.92 13.16
C ARG A 63 6.59 -5.00 12.12
N ASP A 64 5.97 -4.91 10.94
CA ASP A 64 6.07 -5.93 9.91
C ASP A 64 7.50 -6.00 9.32
N LEU A 65 8.20 -4.87 9.22
CA LEU A 65 9.63 -4.83 8.86
C LEU A 65 10.50 -5.47 9.95
N CYS A 66 10.25 -5.17 11.22
CA CYS A 66 10.99 -5.78 12.34
C CYS A 66 10.78 -7.30 12.42
N ALA A 67 9.56 -7.79 12.14
CA ALA A 67 9.26 -9.22 12.07
C ALA A 67 10.05 -9.94 10.97
N ARG A 68 10.50 -9.20 9.94
CA ARG A 68 11.38 -9.67 8.86
C ARG A 68 12.87 -9.39 9.13
N GLN A 69 13.24 -9.24 10.40
CA GLN A 69 14.61 -9.04 10.88
C GLN A 69 15.28 -7.73 10.45
N VAL A 70 14.51 -6.73 10.00
CA VAL A 70 15.07 -5.38 9.78
C VAL A 70 15.18 -4.66 11.11
N ARG A 71 16.36 -4.16 11.46
CA ARG A 71 16.58 -3.50 12.76
C ARG A 71 15.98 -2.09 12.73
N PRO A 72 15.43 -1.58 13.86
CA PRO A 72 14.85 -0.23 13.91
C PRO A 72 15.78 0.89 13.41
N VAL A 73 17.08 0.76 13.67
CA VAL A 73 18.10 1.72 13.22
C VAL A 73 18.23 1.74 11.70
N GLU A 74 18.13 0.58 11.04
CA GLU A 74 18.21 0.45 9.58
C GLU A 74 16.97 1.02 8.90
N ILE A 75 15.79 0.79 9.49
CA ILE A 75 14.54 1.42 9.03
C ILE A 75 14.71 2.94 9.06
N ARG A 76 15.19 3.50 10.18
CA ARG A 76 15.40 4.94 10.33
C ARG A 76 16.41 5.50 9.32
N GLN A 77 17.54 4.82 9.14
CA GLN A 77 18.56 5.22 8.16
C GLN A 77 18.01 5.22 6.74
N SER A 78 17.22 4.20 6.39
CA SER A 78 16.59 4.09 5.08
C SER A 78 15.57 5.21 4.83
N LEU A 79 14.76 5.55 5.85
CA LEU A 79 13.81 6.67 5.77
C LEU A 79 14.52 8.01 5.58
N ALA A 80 15.57 8.27 6.36
CA ALA A 80 16.34 9.50 6.24
C ALA A 80 17.03 9.63 4.87
N ALA A 81 17.56 8.52 4.34
CA ALA A 81 18.16 8.50 3.01
C ALA A 81 17.12 8.77 1.91
N LEU A 82 15.92 8.20 2.04
CA LEU A 82 14.83 8.42 1.09
C LEU A 82 14.32 9.88 1.13
N GLN A 83 14.11 10.45 2.31
CA GLN A 83 13.71 11.86 2.46
C GLN A 83 14.74 12.82 1.85
N LYS A 84 16.03 12.48 1.90
CA LYS A 84 17.10 13.27 1.28
C LYS A 84 17.09 13.19 -0.26
N GLN A 85 16.71 12.05 -0.82
CA GLN A 85 16.69 11.81 -2.27
C GLN A 85 15.38 12.28 -2.93
N ALA A 86 14.25 12.12 -2.24
CA ALA A 86 12.92 12.54 -2.66
C ALA A 86 12.56 13.86 -1.95
N ALA A 87 13.09 14.98 -2.46
CA ALA A 87 12.79 16.30 -1.93
C ALA A 87 11.27 16.58 -1.99
N GLY A 88 10.61 16.54 -0.83
CA GLY A 88 9.16 16.77 -0.69
C GLY A 88 8.38 15.62 -0.06
N MET A 89 8.98 14.43 0.15
CA MET A 89 8.30 13.30 0.79
C MET A 89 8.34 13.44 2.31
N GLU A 90 7.19 13.67 2.95
CA GLU A 90 7.11 13.91 4.40
C GLU A 90 7.10 12.59 5.19
N ASN A 91 6.31 11.61 4.76
CA ASN A 91 6.21 10.30 5.38
C ASN A 91 6.41 9.15 4.38
N PRO A 92 7.66 8.73 4.13
CA PRO A 92 7.95 7.69 3.15
C PRO A 92 7.35 6.32 3.47
N LEU A 93 7.00 6.03 4.72
CA LEU A 93 6.30 4.78 5.04
C LEU A 93 4.88 4.79 4.52
N LEU A 94 4.24 5.95 4.37
CA LEU A 94 2.87 6.07 3.87
C LEU A 94 2.84 6.36 2.38
N GLU A 95 3.73 7.25 1.90
CA GLU A 95 3.80 7.73 0.52
C GLU A 95 4.56 6.78 -0.42
N ALA A 96 5.43 5.91 0.12
CA ALA A 96 6.11 4.86 -0.62
C ALA A 96 5.85 3.49 0.01
N SER A 97 5.73 2.47 -0.82
CA SER A 97 5.52 1.11 -0.34
C SER A 97 6.86 0.51 0.11
N ALA A 98 7.08 0.47 1.43
CA ALA A 98 8.28 -0.10 2.04
C ALA A 98 8.19 -1.64 2.14
N PHE A 99 9.29 -2.34 1.85
CA PHE A 99 9.40 -3.78 1.97
C PHE A 99 10.81 -4.19 2.43
N SER A 100 10.94 -5.42 2.95
CA SER A 100 12.27 -5.99 3.25
C SER A 100 12.92 -6.48 1.95
N ALA A 101 14.08 -5.91 1.62
CA ALA A 101 14.83 -6.14 0.38
C ALA A 101 15.93 -7.21 0.52
N GLY A 102 15.87 -8.03 1.57
CA GLY A 102 16.91 -8.98 1.98
C GLY A 102 17.32 -8.79 3.43
N HIS A 103 18.30 -9.56 3.90
CA HIS A 103 18.76 -9.48 5.30
C HIS A 103 19.15 -8.04 5.64
N HIS A 104 18.38 -7.44 6.55
CA HIS A 104 18.65 -6.13 7.15
C HIS A 104 18.55 -4.91 6.22
N ARG A 105 17.87 -5.01 5.06
CA ARG A 105 17.70 -3.90 4.11
C ARG A 105 16.23 -3.55 3.88
N VAL A 106 15.95 -2.25 3.73
CA VAL A 106 14.62 -1.74 3.38
C VAL A 106 14.65 -1.22 1.95
N GLY A 107 13.78 -1.77 1.11
CA GLY A 107 13.49 -1.25 -0.22
C GLY A 107 12.19 -0.45 -0.21
N PHE A 108 12.06 0.50 -1.13
CA PHE A 108 10.86 1.29 -1.32
C PHE A 108 10.40 1.22 -2.76
N ARG A 109 9.08 1.15 -2.96
CA ARG A 109 8.44 1.32 -4.26
C ARG A 109 7.77 2.70 -4.31
N HIS A 110 8.15 3.50 -5.30
CA HIS A 110 7.59 4.82 -5.57
C HIS A 110 7.52 5.02 -7.10
N ASP A 111 6.37 5.46 -7.62
CA ASP A 111 6.10 5.61 -9.06
C ASP A 111 6.49 4.38 -9.90
N GLY A 112 6.15 3.18 -9.41
CA GLY A 112 6.46 1.93 -10.09
C GLY A 112 7.92 1.47 -10.03
N LYS A 113 8.86 2.33 -9.58
CA LYS A 113 10.28 2.03 -9.45
C LYS A 113 10.60 1.48 -8.06
N LEU A 114 11.48 0.48 -7.99
CA LEU A 114 12.05 0.01 -6.74
C LEU A 114 13.40 0.67 -6.48
N LEU A 115 13.64 1.08 -5.25
CA LEU A 115 14.90 1.69 -4.83
C LEU A 115 15.35 1.20 -3.46
N GLU A 116 16.66 1.10 -3.29
CA GLU A 116 17.32 0.93 -2.01
C GLU A 116 17.94 2.28 -1.59
N PRO A 117 17.37 2.97 -0.58
CA PRO A 117 17.70 4.37 -0.34
C PRO A 117 19.13 4.62 0.13
N ILE A 118 19.70 3.71 0.92
CA ILE A 118 21.02 3.91 1.54
C ILE A 118 22.11 3.87 0.47
N ALA A 119 22.09 2.88 -0.42
CA ALA A 119 23.01 2.85 -1.56
C ALA A 119 22.59 3.79 -2.70
N GLY A 120 21.36 4.31 -2.68
CA GLY A 120 20.81 5.13 -3.78
C GLY A 120 20.67 4.35 -5.08
N GLN A 121 20.48 3.03 -5.00
CA GLN A 121 20.44 2.15 -6.15
C GLN A 121 19.01 1.79 -6.50
N PHE A 122 18.70 1.77 -7.79
CA PHE A 122 17.46 1.14 -8.26
C PHE A 122 17.57 -0.37 -8.14
N MET A 123 16.48 -0.99 -7.71
CA MET A 123 16.37 -2.44 -7.60
C MET A 123 15.55 -2.99 -8.78
N PHE A 124 15.90 -4.18 -9.23
CA PHE A 124 15.05 -4.95 -10.14
C PHE A 124 13.83 -5.49 -9.38
N ASP A 125 12.66 -5.33 -9.99
CA ASP A 125 11.44 -5.93 -9.47
C ASP A 125 11.30 -7.35 -10.01
N PHE A 126 11.66 -8.34 -9.18
CA PHE A 126 11.45 -9.76 -9.46
C PHE A 126 10.11 -10.27 -8.91
N SER A 127 9.29 -9.38 -8.32
CA SER A 127 7.88 -9.71 -8.09
C SER A 127 7.27 -10.00 -9.46
N PRO A 128 6.48 -11.06 -9.64
CA PRO A 128 5.84 -11.36 -10.91
C PRO A 128 4.83 -10.26 -11.26
N ARG A 129 5.33 -9.20 -11.90
CA ARG A 129 4.53 -8.19 -12.59
C ARG A 129 4.27 -8.75 -13.98
N GLU A 130 3.12 -9.40 -14.11
CA GLU A 130 2.59 -9.98 -15.34
C GLU A 130 3.41 -11.14 -15.95
N LYS A 131 2.66 -12.14 -16.42
CA LYS A 131 3.04 -13.32 -17.20
C LYS A 131 4.53 -13.36 -17.59
N VAL A 132 5.30 -14.19 -16.89
CA VAL A 132 6.32 -14.96 -17.60
C VAL A 132 5.57 -15.59 -18.76
N ILE A 133 5.86 -15.14 -19.99
CA ILE A 133 5.54 -15.92 -21.18
C ILE A 133 6.34 -17.19 -20.95
N ALA A 134 5.70 -18.18 -20.31
CA ALA A 134 6.26 -19.48 -20.12
C ALA A 134 6.71 -19.89 -21.51
N SER A 135 8.01 -20.11 -21.66
CA SER A 135 8.60 -20.69 -22.85
C SER A 135 7.72 -21.88 -23.23
N VAL A 136 6.91 -21.69 -24.27
CA VAL A 136 5.95 -22.69 -24.71
C VAL A 136 6.75 -23.94 -25.03
N PRO A 137 6.56 -25.08 -24.34
CA PRO A 137 7.02 -26.34 -24.88
C PRO A 137 6.26 -26.52 -26.19
N VAL A 138 6.98 -26.63 -27.30
CA VAL A 138 6.41 -26.96 -28.60
C VAL A 138 5.81 -28.36 -28.51
N THR A 139 4.58 -28.47 -28.04
CA THR A 139 3.78 -29.67 -28.16
C THR A 139 3.14 -29.62 -29.54
N ARG A 140 3.71 -30.40 -30.45
CA ARG A 140 3.17 -30.65 -31.78
C ARG A 140 1.76 -31.23 -31.65
N GLY A 141 0.82 -30.59 -32.35
CA GLY A 141 -0.34 -31.21 -32.97
C GLY A 141 -1.46 -31.67 -32.04
N SER A 142 -2.57 -30.93 -32.04
CA SER A 142 -3.85 -31.51 -32.47
C SER A 142 -4.86 -30.41 -32.77
N THR A 143 -5.51 -30.54 -33.92
CA THR A 143 -6.55 -29.68 -34.47
C THR A 143 -7.90 -29.94 -33.78
N ALA A 144 -8.55 -28.90 -33.26
CA ALA A 144 -10.00 -28.83 -33.09
C ALA A 144 -10.47 -27.35 -33.10
N PRO A 145 -11.67 -27.05 -33.64
CA PRO A 145 -12.07 -25.68 -33.96
C PRO A 145 -12.78 -24.97 -32.80
N ASP A 146 -12.46 -23.68 -32.67
CA ASP A 146 -13.29 -22.57 -32.18
C ASP A 146 -14.23 -22.86 -30.98
N GLN A 147 -13.68 -22.85 -29.77
CA GLN A 147 -14.43 -22.58 -28.56
C GLN A 147 -13.91 -21.27 -27.96
N PRO A 148 -14.77 -20.30 -27.59
CA PRO A 148 -14.33 -19.10 -26.91
C PRO A 148 -13.70 -19.50 -25.57
N VAL A 149 -12.41 -19.24 -25.41
CA VAL A 149 -11.68 -19.48 -24.16
C VAL A 149 -12.41 -18.74 -23.05
N PRO A 150 -12.93 -19.41 -22.00
CA PRO A 150 -13.53 -18.73 -20.87
C PRO A 150 -12.44 -17.86 -20.23
N ILE A 151 -12.64 -16.54 -20.22
CA ILE A 151 -11.76 -15.64 -19.48
C ILE A 151 -11.93 -16.01 -18.01
N ASP A 152 -10.84 -16.46 -17.39
CA ASP A 152 -10.83 -16.80 -15.97
C ASP A 152 -11.25 -15.57 -15.15
N VAL A 153 -12.25 -15.73 -14.26
CA VAL A 153 -12.73 -14.68 -13.37
C VAL A 153 -11.57 -14.11 -12.56
N ALA A 154 -10.59 -14.94 -12.20
CA ALA A 154 -9.38 -14.51 -11.51
C ALA A 154 -8.49 -13.60 -12.38
N GLU A 155 -8.36 -13.88 -13.67
CA GLU A 155 -7.60 -13.04 -14.61
C GLU A 155 -8.30 -11.69 -14.84
N MET A 156 -9.64 -11.70 -14.93
CA MET A 156 -10.44 -10.49 -15.05
C MET A 156 -10.36 -9.63 -13.79
N PHE A 157 -10.42 -10.25 -12.61
CA PHE A 157 -10.23 -9.56 -11.34
C PHE A 157 -8.83 -8.96 -11.23
N ALA A 158 -7.78 -9.71 -11.59
CA ALA A 158 -6.41 -9.20 -11.59
C ALA A 158 -6.24 -7.99 -12.52
N ARG A 159 -6.94 -7.96 -13.66
CA ARG A 159 -6.97 -6.79 -14.55
C ARG A 159 -7.63 -5.58 -13.90
N GLY A 160 -8.73 -5.77 -13.17
CA GLY A 160 -9.36 -4.70 -12.38
C GLY A 160 -8.39 -4.09 -11.38
N VAL A 161 -7.66 -4.94 -10.64
CA VAL A 161 -6.65 -4.51 -9.66
C VAL A 161 -5.52 -3.71 -10.33
N ALA A 162 -5.04 -4.16 -11.49
CA ALA A 162 -3.98 -3.45 -12.21
C ALA A 162 -4.42 -2.06 -12.72
N LEU A 163 -5.70 -1.91 -13.07
CA LEU A 163 -6.25 -0.62 -13.50
C LEU A 163 -6.34 0.40 -12.37
N GLU A 164 -6.45 -0.03 -11.10
CA GLU A 164 -6.48 0.87 -9.94
C GLU A 164 -5.16 1.61 -9.68
N GLU A 165 -4.02 1.11 -10.20
CA GLU A 165 -2.71 1.73 -10.00
C GLU A 165 -2.60 3.14 -10.60
N ASP A 166 -3.48 3.50 -11.54
CA ASP A 166 -3.55 4.84 -12.14
C ASP A 166 -4.95 5.44 -11.95
N PRO A 167 -5.09 6.57 -11.22
CA PRO A 167 -6.38 7.24 -11.01
C PRO A 167 -7.15 7.57 -12.30
N ARG A 168 -6.44 7.74 -13.43
CA ARG A 168 -7.07 8.01 -14.73
C ARG A 168 -7.90 6.84 -15.26
N ASN A 169 -7.67 5.63 -14.75
CA ASN A 169 -8.31 4.40 -15.18
C ASN A 169 -9.46 3.97 -14.26
N GLN A 170 -9.89 4.81 -13.30
CA GLN A 170 -10.95 4.49 -12.33
C GLN A 170 -12.22 3.92 -12.98
N LEU A 171 -12.70 4.53 -14.06
CA LEU A 171 -13.89 4.04 -14.79
C LEU A 171 -13.66 2.65 -15.43
N GLN A 172 -12.44 2.36 -15.87
CA GLN A 172 -12.10 1.07 -16.47
C GLN A 172 -11.98 -0.01 -15.38
N ALA A 173 -11.45 0.34 -14.20
CA ALA A 173 -11.40 -0.57 -13.06
C ALA A 173 -12.82 -0.93 -12.57
N ILE A 174 -13.72 0.06 -12.47
CA ILE A 174 -15.14 -0.14 -12.14
C ILE A 174 -15.77 -1.14 -13.12
N ALA A 175 -15.65 -0.90 -14.42
CA ALA A 175 -16.23 -1.77 -15.44
C ALA A 175 -15.65 -3.20 -15.39
N ALA A 176 -14.36 -3.35 -15.05
CA ALA A 176 -13.73 -4.66 -14.89
C ALA A 176 -14.33 -5.44 -13.71
N TYR A 177 -14.56 -4.79 -12.57
CA TYR A 177 -15.18 -5.44 -11.41
C TYR A 177 -16.66 -5.73 -11.59
N GLU A 178 -17.41 -4.85 -12.25
CA GLU A 178 -18.81 -5.13 -12.60
C GLU A 178 -18.88 -6.39 -13.46
N ARG A 179 -17.96 -6.55 -14.42
CA ARG A 179 -17.90 -7.76 -15.24
C ARG A 179 -17.50 -9.01 -14.45
N VAL A 180 -16.64 -8.89 -13.43
CA VAL A 180 -16.35 -9.98 -12.49
C VAL A 180 -17.62 -10.38 -11.73
N LEU A 181 -18.38 -9.42 -11.24
CA LEU A 181 -19.61 -9.65 -10.48
C LEU A 181 -20.77 -10.18 -11.34
N GLU A 182 -20.80 -9.88 -12.64
CA GLU A 182 -21.73 -10.50 -13.57
C GLU A 182 -21.46 -12.01 -13.75
N LEU A 183 -20.20 -12.44 -13.61
CA LEU A 183 -19.79 -13.84 -13.77
C LEU A 183 -19.76 -14.61 -12.45
N ASP A 184 -19.36 -13.93 -11.36
CA ASP A 184 -19.35 -14.44 -9.99
C ASP A 184 -19.97 -13.39 -9.05
N PRO A 185 -21.31 -13.41 -8.88
CA PRO A 185 -22.01 -12.44 -8.04
C PRO A 185 -21.57 -12.42 -6.57
N GLU A 186 -20.98 -13.51 -6.07
CA GLU A 186 -20.53 -13.67 -4.68
C GLU A 186 -19.03 -13.34 -4.51
N HIS A 187 -18.36 -12.82 -5.54
CA HIS A 187 -16.93 -12.50 -5.50
C HIS A 187 -16.60 -11.36 -4.53
N ALA A 188 -16.37 -11.71 -3.27
CA ALA A 188 -16.22 -10.76 -2.16
C ALA A 188 -15.17 -9.66 -2.40
N ALA A 189 -14.02 -10.00 -3.00
CA ALA A 189 -12.95 -9.03 -3.25
C ALA A 189 -13.33 -7.98 -4.32
N ALA A 190 -14.17 -8.35 -5.29
CA ALA A 190 -14.63 -7.41 -6.32
C ALA A 190 -15.63 -6.40 -5.74
N HIS A 191 -16.55 -6.87 -4.87
CA HIS A 191 -17.44 -5.97 -4.12
C HIS A 191 -16.69 -4.96 -3.25
N ILE A 192 -15.64 -5.40 -2.54
CA ILE A 192 -14.84 -4.52 -1.68
C ILE A 192 -14.11 -3.44 -2.50
N ASN A 193 -13.45 -3.83 -3.58
CA ASN A 193 -12.71 -2.90 -4.43
C ASN A 193 -13.64 -1.92 -5.16
N LEU A 194 -14.78 -2.42 -5.69
CA LEU A 194 -15.79 -1.59 -6.33
C LEU A 194 -16.40 -0.57 -5.35
N GLY A 195 -16.69 -0.98 -4.11
CA GLY A 195 -17.15 -0.07 -3.05
C GLY A 195 -16.12 1.02 -2.72
N THR A 196 -14.84 0.68 -2.74
CA THR A 196 -13.75 1.65 -2.53
C THR A 196 -13.66 2.66 -3.68
N LEU A 197 -13.83 2.19 -4.92
CA LEU A 197 -13.79 3.03 -6.12
C LEU A 197 -15.01 3.97 -6.25
N TYR A 198 -16.17 3.59 -5.72
CA TYR A 198 -17.35 4.46 -5.68
C TYR A 198 -17.33 5.47 -4.53
N TYR A 199 -16.52 5.22 -3.48
CA TYR A 199 -16.43 6.10 -2.32
C TYR A 199 -15.43 7.24 -2.50
N ASN A 200 -14.35 7.02 -3.26
CA ASN A 200 -13.26 7.97 -3.51
C ASN A 200 -13.47 8.77 -4.81
#